data_AF-A0A6S5TWH8-F1
#
_entry.id   AF-A0A6S5TWH8-F1
#
_cell.length_a   1.000
_cell.length_b   1.000
_cell.length_c   1.000
_cell.angle_alpha   90.00
_cell.angle_beta   90.00
_cell.angle_gamma   90.00
#
_symmetry.space_group_name_H-M   'P 1'
#
loop_
_entity.id
_entity.type
_entity.pdbx_description
1 polymer ?
#
loop_
_entity_poly.entity_id
_entity_poly.type
_entity_poly.pdbx_seq_one_letter_code
_entity_poly.pdbx_strand_id
1 'polypeptide(L)'
;MKVVEFQRENWRNAAKTLRTIADQLDSGALPPCSIGTLAMRSSGGQLEVFGFGPMADDLQALALFRLAEQKLIDVLLEQPEG
;
A
#
# COMPACT_ATOMS: atom_id res chain seq x y z
N MET A 1 -4.88 0.14 -19.94
CA MET A 1 -3.74 0.39 -19.03
C MET A 1 -4.28 1.13 -17.82
N LYS A 2 -4.35 0.50 -16.64
CA LYS A 2 -4.88 1.16 -15.44
C LYS A 2 -3.73 1.93 -14.81
N VAL A 3 -3.67 3.24 -15.08
CA VAL A 3 -2.66 4.15 -14.53
C VAL A 3 -2.87 4.18 -13.01
N VAL A 4 -1.88 3.70 -12.26
CA VAL A 4 -1.85 3.90 -10.81
C VAL A 4 -1.44 5.35 -10.59
N GLU A 5 -2.39 6.21 -10.24
CA GLU A 5 -2.06 7.58 -9.87
C GLU A 5 -1.23 7.59 -8.59
N PHE A 6 0.04 7.99 -8.71
CA PHE A 6 0.95 8.10 -7.58
C PHE A 6 0.78 9.48 -6.91
N GLN A 7 -0.16 9.56 -5.98
CA GLN A 7 -0.53 10.79 -5.26
C GLN A 7 0.56 11.19 -4.23
N ARG A 8 1.64 11.85 -4.66
CA ARG A 8 2.83 12.15 -3.81
C ARG A 8 2.63 13.23 -2.75
N GLU A 9 1.84 14.27 -3.03
CA GLU A 9 1.89 15.51 -2.23
C GLU A 9 1.00 15.46 -0.97
N ASN A 10 -0.17 14.81 -1.06
CA ASN A 10 -1.12 14.73 0.06
C ASN A 10 -0.73 13.71 1.14
N TRP A 11 0.32 12.91 0.89
CA TRP A 11 0.59 11.70 1.66
C TRP A 11 1.72 11.86 2.69
N ARG A 12 2.32 13.06 2.79
CA ARG A 12 3.47 13.34 3.68
C ARG A 12 3.13 13.26 5.17
N ASN A 13 1.87 13.51 5.56
CA ASN A 13 1.43 13.34 6.95
C ASN A 13 0.80 11.95 7.11
N ALA A 14 1.56 11.00 7.64
CA ALA A 14 1.15 9.60 7.76
C ALA A 14 -0.22 9.42 8.42
N ALA A 15 -0.47 10.10 9.54
CA ALA A 15 -1.74 9.97 10.26
C ALA A 15 -2.93 10.48 9.44
N LYS A 16 -2.78 11.61 8.75
CA LYS A 16 -3.81 12.16 7.86
C LYS A 16 -4.05 11.23 6.66
N THR A 17 -2.98 10.70 6.07
CA THR A 17 -3.06 9.76 4.94
C THR A 17 -3.83 8.50 5.32
N LEU A 18 -3.50 7.89 6.46
CA LEU A 18 -4.17 6.68 6.92
C LEU A 18 -5.66 6.92 7.17
N ARG A 19 -6.01 8.08 7.73
CA ARG A 19 -7.41 8.47 7.91
C ARG A 19 -8.14 8.61 6.59
N THR A 20 -7.55 9.29 5.60
CA THR A 20 -8.12 9.39 4.26
C THR A 20 -8.33 8.01 3.62
N ILE A 21 -7.38 7.08 3.76
CA ILE A 21 -7.53 5.71 3.23
C ILE A 21 -8.70 5.00 3.90
N ALA A 22 -8.84 5.11 5.22
CA ALA A 22 -9.97 4.53 5.95
C ALA A 22 -11.30 5.13 5.48
N ASP A 23 -11.40 6.47 5.39
CA ASP A 23 -12.60 7.16 4.91
C ASP A 23 -12.96 6.73 3.47
N GLN A 24 -11.96 6.49 2.61
CA GLN A 24 -12.16 6.02 1.24
C GLN A 24 -12.62 4.57 1.16
N LEU A 25 -12.15 3.70 2.05
CA LEU A 25 -12.64 2.32 2.17
C LEU A 25 -14.09 2.29 2.65
N ASP A 26 -14.41 3.09 3.67
CA ASP A 26 -15.76 3.15 4.25
C ASP A 26 -16.79 3.75 3.28
N SER A 27 -16.39 4.77 2.53
CA SER A 27 -17.25 5.39 1.51
C SER A 27 -17.39 4.58 0.22
N GLY A 28 -16.57 3.54 0.04
CA GLY A 28 -16.50 2.75 -1.21
C GLY A 28 -15.80 3.45 -2.37
N ALA A 29 -15.14 4.59 -2.12
CA ALA A 29 -14.28 5.25 -3.10
C ALA A 29 -13.06 4.38 -3.47
N LEU A 30 -12.59 3.56 -2.54
CA LEU A 30 -11.72 2.43 -2.81
C LEU A 30 -12.55 1.14 -2.86
N PRO A 31 -12.22 0.20 -3.76
CA PRO A 31 -12.88 -1.10 -3.78
C PRO A 31 -12.60 -1.85 -2.47
N PRO A 32 -13.54 -2.71 -2.00
CA PRO A 32 -13.33 -3.52 -0.81
C PRO A 32 -12.05 -4.36 -0.92
N CYS A 33 -11.21 -4.32 0.12
CA CYS A 33 -9.98 -5.11 0.19
C CYS A 33 -10.21 -6.40 1.00
N SER A 34 -9.78 -7.54 0.47
CA SER A 34 -9.74 -8.82 1.21
C SER A 34 -8.54 -8.92 2.16
N ILE A 35 -7.44 -8.27 1.79
CA ILE A 35 -6.22 -8.12 2.59
C ILE A 35 -5.54 -6.79 2.22
N GLY A 36 -4.98 -6.11 3.21
CA GLY A 36 -4.09 -4.97 3.05
C GLY A 36 -2.94 -5.06 4.03
N THR A 37 -1.80 -4.45 3.67
CA THR A 37 -0.64 -4.37 4.54
C THR A 37 -0.06 -2.97 4.61
N LEU A 38 0.48 -2.63 5.79
CA LEU A 38 1.14 -1.36 6.05
C LEU A 38 2.49 -1.65 6.71
N ALA A 39 3.58 -1.21 6.08
CA ALA A 39 4.89 -1.16 6.69
C ALA A 39 5.21 0.28 7.12
N MET A 40 5.53 0.47 8.39
CA MET A 40 5.97 1.74 8.95
C MET A 40 7.44 1.63 9.34
N ARG A 41 8.24 2.63 8.96
CA ARG A 41 9.64 2.74 9.36
C ARG A 41 9.82 3.99 10.20
N SER A 42 10.33 3.84 11.42
CA SER A 42 10.71 4.99 12.24
C SER A 42 12.01 5.63 11.73
N SER A 43 12.29 6.86 12.17
CA SER A 43 13.58 7.51 11.89
C SER A 43 14.78 6.73 12.43
N GLY A 44 14.58 5.94 13.50
CA GLY A 44 15.58 5.03 14.06
C GLY A 44 15.74 3.71 13.30
N GLY A 45 15.00 3.51 12.21
CA GLY A 45 15.08 2.30 11.38
C GLY A 45 14.27 1.11 11.88
N GLN A 46 13.53 1.24 12.98
CA GLN A 46 12.58 0.22 13.42
C GLN A 46 11.48 0.07 12.38
N LEU A 47 11.16 -1.19 12.05
CA LEU A 47 10.08 -1.56 11.15
C LEU A 47 8.93 -2.16 11.95
N GLU A 48 7.73 -1.64 11.73
CA GLU A 48 6.49 -2.23 12.20
C GLU A 48 5.61 -2.56 11.00
N VAL A 49 4.99 -3.73 11.02
CA VAL A 49 4.19 -4.26 9.92
C VAL A 49 2.82 -4.64 10.43
N PHE A 50 1.78 -4.19 9.72
CA PHE A 50 0.39 -4.44 10.03
C PHE A 50 -0.26 -5.13 8.84
N GLY A 51 -1.00 -6.20 9.10
CA GLY A 51 -1.99 -6.76 8.17
C GLY A 51 -3.39 -6.36 8.60
N PHE A 52 -4.28 -6.08 7.65
CA PHE A 52 -5.68 -5.76 7.92
C PHE A 52 -6.61 -6.36 6.88
N GLY A 53 -7.85 -6.65 7.27
CA GLY A 53 -8.87 -7.29 6.44
C GLY A 53 -9.18 -8.73 6.86
N PRO A 54 -10.27 -9.32 6.34
CA PRO A 54 -10.78 -10.62 6.78
C PRO A 54 -9.81 -11.80 6.56
N MET A 55 -8.84 -11.65 5.65
CA MET A 55 -7.85 -12.68 5.31
C MET A 55 -6.43 -12.30 5.76
N ALA A 56 -6.28 -11.35 6.67
CA ALA A 56 -4.98 -10.89 7.16
C ALA A 56 -4.33 -11.88 8.13
N ASP A 57 -4.02 -13.09 7.64
CA ASP A 57 -3.16 -14.04 8.33
C ASP A 57 -1.68 -13.72 8.07
N ASP A 58 -0.79 -14.03 9.01
CA ASP A 58 0.64 -13.66 8.97
C ASP A 58 1.32 -13.95 7.61
N LEU A 59 1.07 -15.13 7.04
CA LEU A 59 1.67 -15.53 5.76
C LEU A 59 1.10 -14.78 4.55
N GLN A 60 -0.19 -14.42 4.58
CA GLN A 60 -0.83 -13.69 3.48
C GLN A 60 -0.39 -12.22 3.47
N ALA A 61 -0.19 -11.62 4.65
CA ALA A 61 0.37 -10.27 4.77
C ALA A 61 1.79 -10.20 4.21
N LEU A 62 2.65 -11.16 4.56
CA LEU A 62 4.00 -11.27 4.02
C LEU A 62 4.02 -11.51 2.50
N ALA A 63 3.12 -12.36 1.99
CA ALA A 63 2.97 -12.59 0.55
C ALA A 63 2.59 -11.31 -0.20
N LEU A 64 1.70 -10.49 0.37
CA LEU A 64 1.28 -9.22 -0.22
C LEU A 64 2.46 -8.24 -0.37
N PHE A 65 3.38 -8.18 0.58
CA PHE A 65 4.59 -7.35 0.44
C PHE A 65 5.47 -7.78 -0.73
N ARG A 66 5.65 -9.09 -0.93
CA ARG A 66 6.44 -9.61 -2.05
C ARG A 66 5.78 -9.34 -3.40
N LEU A 67 4.45 -9.47 -3.47
CA LEU A 67 3.70 -9.12 -4.68
C LEU A 67 3.77 -7.62 -4.98
N ALA A 68 3.68 -6.77 -3.96
CA ALA A 68 3.82 -5.32 -4.11
C ALA A 68 5.24 -4.92 -4.56
N GLU A 69 6.27 -5.54 -3.99
CA GLU A 69 7.68 -5.37 -4.39
C GLU A 69 7.86 -5.75 -5.87
N GLN A 70 7.40 -6.94 -6.27
CA GLN A 70 7.48 -7.39 -7.66
C GLN A 70 6.74 -6.43 -8.60
N LYS A 71 5.53 -5.99 -8.24
CA LYS A 71 4.76 -5.09 -9.09
C LYS A 71 5.42 -3.71 -9.26
N LEU A 72 6.08 -3.21 -8.22
CA LEU A 72 6.87 -1.97 -8.31
C LEU A 72 8.06 -2.15 -9.24
N ILE A 73 8.78 -3.28 -9.16
CA ILE A 73 9.86 -3.61 -10.08
C ILE A 73 9.34 -3.65 -11.52
N ASP A 74 8.24 -4.36 -11.77
CA ASP A 74 7.63 -4.44 -13.10
C ASP A 74 7.29 -3.04 -13.63
N VAL A 75 6.65 -2.18 -12.83
CA VAL A 75 6.31 -0.80 -13.23
C VAL A 75 7.56 0.06 -13.52
N LEU A 76 8.64 -0.15 -12.78
CA LEU A 76 9.90 0.57 -12.98
C LEU A 76 10.64 0.09 -14.24
N LEU A 77 10.57 -1.21 -14.54
CA LEU A 77 11.21 -1.83 -15.71
C LEU A 77 10.37 -1.70 -16.99
N GLU A 78 9.05 -1.56 -16.88
CA GLU A 78 8.12 -1.28 -17.98
C GLU A 78 8.16 0.20 -18.42
N GLN A 79 9.04 1.04 -17.87
CA GLN A 79 9.28 2.38 -18.44
C GLN A 79 9.82 2.22 -19.87
N PRO A 80 9.12 2.71 -20.90
CA PRO A 80 9.64 2.64 -22.26
C PRO A 80 10.94 3.44 -22.32
N GLU A 81 11.96 2.85 -22.94
CA GLU A 81 13.14 3.60 -23.34
C GLU A 81 12.71 4.73 -24.29
N GLY A 82 12.76 5.98 -23.82
CA GLY A 82 12.61 7.18 -24.66
C GLY A 82 11.21 7.77 -24.76
#